data_AF-A0A1Y0VWP8-F1
#
_entry.id   AF-A0A1Y0VWP8-F1
#
_cell.length_a   1.000
_cell.length_b   1.000
_cell.length_c   1.000
_cell.angle_alpha   90.00
_cell.angle_beta   90.00
_cell.angle_gamma   90.00
#
_symmetry.space_group_name_H-M   'P 1'
#
loop_
_entity.id
_entity.type
_entity.pdbx_description
1 polymer ?
#
loop_
_entity_poly.entity_id
_entity_poly.type
_entity_poly.pdbx_seq_one_letter_code
_entity_poly.pdbx_strand_id
1 'polypeptide(L)'
;MAELEGIDRYRLDDFVLEGGSIHVDGEGTLITTEECLLSEGRNPQLSREQIEEVLKEHLNLEKIIWLKKGIYLDETNGHVDNIANFVKPGVVALAWTDDENDPQYKISKENLEILENATDAKGRKLKVVKMYVPKPVLITKAESEGVDAVDGTLPRTEGERLAASYINYYTANGGIVFPLFNDPMDEKAKATLKELYPDREVIGVPAREILLGGGNIHCITQQVPKK
;
A
#
# COMPACT_ATOMS: atom_id res chain seq x y z
N MET A 1 -3.36 -2.21 -22.14
CA MET A 1 -4.67 -1.88 -21.53
C MET A 1 -5.32 -0.70 -22.23
N ALA A 2 -4.73 0.51 -22.22
CA ALA A 2 -5.33 1.69 -22.88
C ALA A 2 -5.72 1.46 -24.36
N GLU A 3 -4.84 0.84 -25.15
CA GLU A 3 -5.12 0.51 -26.56
C GLU A 3 -6.27 -0.51 -26.71
N LEU A 4 -6.35 -1.51 -25.82
CA LEU A 4 -7.46 -2.49 -25.80
C LEU A 4 -8.79 -1.85 -25.42
N GLU A 5 -8.77 -0.86 -24.52
CA GLU A 5 -9.94 -0.11 -24.06
C GLU A 5 -10.32 1.04 -25.00
N GLY A 6 -9.50 1.32 -26.03
CA GLY A 6 -9.71 2.43 -26.96
C GLY A 6 -9.70 3.81 -26.28
N ILE A 7 -8.84 3.99 -25.27
CA ILE A 7 -8.69 5.26 -24.55
C ILE A 7 -7.34 5.92 -24.85
N ASP A 8 -7.34 7.24 -24.91
CA ASP A 8 -6.12 8.04 -24.98
C ASP A 8 -5.29 7.88 -23.70
N ARG A 9 -3.98 8.14 -23.80
CA ARG A 9 -3.05 8.03 -22.66
C ARG A 9 -2.19 9.28 -22.55
N TYR A 10 -1.92 9.68 -21.30
CA TYR A 10 -0.87 10.63 -20.95
C TYR A 10 0.39 9.84 -20.61
N ARG A 11 1.53 10.27 -21.15
CA ARG A 11 2.83 9.63 -20.91
C ARG A 11 3.76 10.66 -20.29
N LEU A 12 4.39 10.27 -19.18
CA LEU A 12 5.46 11.02 -18.54
C LEU A 12 6.79 10.35 -18.91
N ASP A 13 7.58 10.98 -19.78
CA ASP A 13 8.81 10.35 -20.30
C ASP A 13 9.95 10.31 -19.27
N ASP A 14 10.04 11.32 -18.41
CA ASP A 14 11.14 11.50 -17.45
C ASP A 14 10.68 11.41 -15.98
N PHE A 15 9.58 10.69 -15.72
CA PHE A 15 9.01 10.51 -14.38
C PHE A 15 8.64 9.06 -14.13
N VAL A 16 9.33 8.43 -13.18
CA VAL A 16 9.09 7.05 -12.77
C VAL A 16 8.08 7.03 -11.63
N LEU A 17 7.01 6.25 -11.79
CA LEU A 17 5.98 6.08 -10.77
C LEU A 17 5.27 4.73 -10.92
N GLU A 18 5.05 4.05 -9.80
CA GLU A 18 4.21 2.85 -9.73
C GLU A 18 2.88 3.17 -9.02
N GLY A 19 1.77 2.60 -9.52
CA GLY A 19 0.44 2.84 -8.96
C GLY A 19 0.32 2.48 -7.47
N GLY A 20 1.05 1.47 -6.99
CA GLY A 20 1.05 1.08 -5.56
C GLY A 20 1.77 2.06 -4.62
N SER A 21 2.59 2.96 -5.16
CA SER A 21 3.31 3.96 -4.35
C SER A 21 2.44 5.17 -3.97
N ILE A 22 1.22 5.28 -4.51
CA ILE A 22 0.29 6.38 -4.28
C ILE A 22 -1.12 5.87 -3.96
N HIS A 23 -1.87 6.62 -3.15
CA HIS A 23 -3.29 6.35 -2.90
C HIS A 23 -4.08 7.65 -2.85
N VAL A 24 -5.17 7.74 -3.61
CA VAL A 24 -6.01 8.95 -3.70
C VAL A 24 -7.37 8.76 -3.02
N ASP A 25 -7.97 9.85 -2.55
CA ASP A 25 -9.31 9.86 -1.95
C ASP A 25 -10.44 10.16 -2.96
N GLY A 26 -10.08 10.57 -4.19
CA GLY A 26 -11.01 11.01 -5.23
C GLY A 26 -11.53 12.44 -5.06
N GLU A 27 -11.06 13.18 -4.06
CA GLU A 27 -11.46 14.55 -3.74
C GLU A 27 -10.26 15.51 -3.62
N GLY A 28 -9.15 15.18 -4.28
CA GLY A 28 -7.97 16.04 -4.40
C GLY A 28 -6.87 15.76 -3.37
N THR A 29 -6.97 14.69 -2.59
CA THR A 29 -5.93 14.29 -1.62
C THR A 29 -5.25 12.99 -2.04
N LEU A 30 -3.93 12.97 -1.90
CA LEU A 30 -3.11 11.78 -2.08
C LEU A 30 -2.31 11.49 -0.81
N ILE A 31 -2.14 10.21 -0.46
CA ILE A 31 -1.17 9.72 0.52
C ILE A 31 -0.09 8.94 -0.23
N THR A 32 1.16 9.13 0.16
CA THR A 32 2.33 8.40 -0.35
C THR A 32 3.41 8.30 0.73
N THR A 33 4.56 7.69 0.43
CA THR A 33 5.70 7.56 1.34
C THR A 33 6.93 8.29 0.82
N GLU A 34 7.67 8.93 1.73
CA GLU A 34 8.97 9.53 1.44
C GLU A 34 9.99 8.45 1.05
N GLU A 35 9.95 7.30 1.72
CA GLU A 35 10.82 6.15 1.47
C GLU A 35 10.80 5.68 0.01
N CYS A 36 9.63 5.74 -0.65
CA CYS A 36 9.50 5.30 -2.04
C CYS A 36 9.85 6.42 -3.03
N LEU A 37 9.06 7.50 -3.04
CA LEU A 37 9.14 8.49 -4.13
C LEU A 37 10.40 9.35 -4.09
N LEU A 38 11.05 9.45 -2.92
CA LEU A 38 12.31 10.20 -2.76
C LEU A 38 13.54 9.28 -2.76
N SER A 39 13.37 8.00 -3.08
CA SER A 39 14.49 7.07 -3.21
C SER A 39 15.32 7.34 -4.46
N GLU A 40 16.61 7.02 -4.38
CA GLU A 40 17.56 7.19 -5.49
C GLU A 40 17.15 6.37 -6.74
N GLY A 41 16.47 5.24 -6.55
CA GLY A 41 16.02 4.36 -7.63
C GLY A 41 14.77 4.84 -8.38
N ARG A 42 14.18 5.99 -8.01
CA ARG A 42 13.02 6.57 -8.69
C ARG A 42 13.41 7.82 -9.48
N ASN A 43 13.24 8.99 -8.88
CA ASN A 43 13.45 10.27 -9.54
C ASN A 43 14.52 11.10 -8.81
N PRO A 44 15.78 10.62 -8.71
CA PRO A 44 16.83 11.28 -7.92
C PRO A 44 17.16 12.71 -8.37
N GLN A 45 16.81 13.05 -9.60
CA GLN A 45 16.97 14.37 -10.20
C GLN A 45 15.89 15.38 -9.76
N LEU A 46 14.79 14.94 -9.15
CA LEU A 46 13.66 15.79 -8.79
C LEU A 46 13.63 16.04 -7.28
N SER A 47 13.33 17.29 -6.91
CA SER A 47 12.98 17.62 -5.53
C SER A 47 11.58 17.10 -5.18
N ARG A 48 11.27 17.06 -3.88
CA ARG A 48 9.92 16.73 -3.40
C ARG A 48 8.87 17.62 -4.04
N GLU A 49 9.12 18.93 -4.11
CA GLU A 49 8.18 19.92 -4.64
C GLU A 49 7.91 19.70 -6.13
N GLN A 50 8.92 19.31 -6.90
CA GLN A 50 8.78 18.98 -8.31
C GLN A 50 7.98 17.68 -8.50
N ILE A 51 8.21 16.67 -7.65
CA ILE A 51 7.39 15.45 -7.64
C ILE A 51 5.93 15.79 -7.31
N GLU A 52 5.71 16.65 -6.31
CA GLU A 52 4.36 17.09 -5.96
C GLU A 52 3.65 17.83 -7.10
N GLU A 53 4.35 18.68 -7.85
CA GLU A 53 3.80 19.42 -8.99
C GLU A 53 3.30 18.45 -10.07
N VAL A 54 4.13 17.49 -10.47
CA VAL A 54 3.77 16.47 -11.46
C VAL A 54 2.55 15.66 -10.99
N LEU A 55 2.54 15.20 -9.74
CA LEU A 55 1.42 14.44 -9.18
C LEU A 55 0.14 15.27 -9.13
N LYS A 56 0.20 16.54 -8.70
CA LYS A 56 -0.97 17.43 -8.64
C LYS A 56 -1.55 17.69 -10.01
N GLU A 57 -0.72 17.94 -11.02
CA GLU A 57 -1.16 18.15 -12.39
C GLU A 57 -1.82 16.90 -13.00
N HIS A 58 -1.19 15.73 -12.86
CA HIS A 58 -1.62 14.53 -13.58
C HIS A 58 -2.72 13.73 -12.86
N LEU A 59 -2.86 13.91 -11.55
CA LEU A 59 -3.88 13.23 -10.74
C LEU A 59 -4.96 14.20 -10.23
N ASN A 60 -4.92 15.47 -10.65
CA ASN A 60 -5.86 16.53 -10.27
C ASN A 60 -5.99 16.67 -8.74
N LEU A 61 -4.85 16.89 -8.08
CA LEU A 61 -4.75 16.97 -6.63
C LEU A 61 -4.52 18.40 -6.14
N GLU A 62 -4.99 18.66 -4.93
CA GLU A 62 -4.74 19.90 -4.19
C GLU A 62 -3.76 19.66 -3.04
N LYS A 63 -3.72 18.43 -2.48
CA LYS A 63 -2.94 18.12 -1.29
C LYS A 63 -2.29 16.74 -1.35
N ILE A 64 -1.05 16.66 -0.86
CA ILE A 64 -0.30 15.42 -0.71
C ILE A 64 0.08 15.27 0.77
N ILE A 65 -0.15 14.09 1.32
CA ILE A 65 0.23 13.70 2.68
C ILE A 65 1.38 12.70 2.57
N TRP A 66 2.53 13.08 3.10
CA TRP A 66 3.75 12.29 3.07
C TRP A 66 3.92 11.49 4.36
N LEU A 67 3.69 10.18 4.27
CA LEU A 67 4.15 9.24 5.29
C LEU A 67 5.66 9.08 5.19
N LYS A 68 6.33 8.65 6.27
CA LYS A 68 7.79 8.50 6.23
C LYS A 68 8.20 7.22 5.53
N LYS A 69 7.74 6.09 6.05
CA LYS A 69 8.15 4.75 5.62
C LYS A 69 6.94 3.84 5.41
N GLY A 70 7.13 2.81 4.60
CA GLY A 70 6.14 1.76 4.35
C GLY A 70 6.19 0.63 5.39
N ILE A 71 5.81 -0.57 4.98
CA ILE A 71 5.98 -1.76 5.82
C ILE A 71 7.48 -2.07 5.99
N TYR A 72 7.87 -2.56 7.16
CA TYR A 72 9.24 -2.97 7.43
C TYR A 72 9.69 -4.08 6.46
N LEU A 73 10.85 -3.89 5.81
CA LEU A 73 11.41 -4.76 4.77
C LEU A 73 10.52 -4.90 3.52
N ASP A 74 9.76 -3.85 3.20
CA ASP A 74 9.06 -3.78 1.93
C ASP A 74 10.05 -3.58 0.76
N GLU A 75 10.02 -4.51 -0.19
CA GLU A 75 10.93 -4.58 -1.34
C GLU A 75 10.73 -3.45 -2.34
N THR A 76 9.59 -2.76 -2.27
CA THR A 76 9.22 -1.69 -3.21
C THR A 76 9.76 -0.31 -2.81
N ASN A 77 10.61 -0.27 -1.78
CA ASN A 77 10.98 0.94 -1.04
C ASN A 77 9.79 1.53 -0.27
N GLY A 78 8.95 0.66 0.31
CA GLY A 78 7.87 1.08 1.20
C GLY A 78 6.69 1.72 0.48
N HIS A 79 6.11 1.03 -0.51
CA HIS A 79 4.87 1.48 -1.16
C HIS A 79 3.75 1.76 -0.16
N VAL A 80 2.94 2.78 -0.47
CA VAL A 80 1.85 3.22 0.40
C VAL A 80 0.73 2.18 0.47
N ASP A 81 0.47 1.45 -0.63
CA ASP A 81 -0.59 0.45 -0.72
C ASP A 81 -0.43 -0.76 0.22
N ASN A 82 0.71 -0.87 0.90
CA ASN A 82 0.98 -1.89 1.90
C ASN A 82 0.89 -1.34 3.34
N ILE A 83 0.96 -0.02 3.53
CA ILE A 83 0.95 0.65 4.84
C ILE A 83 -0.33 1.46 5.12
N ALA A 84 -0.92 2.13 4.14
CA ALA A 84 -2.11 2.95 4.31
C ALA A 84 -3.05 2.90 3.09
N ASN A 85 -4.36 2.99 3.34
CA ASN A 85 -5.38 2.96 2.29
C ASN A 85 -6.53 3.93 2.63
N PHE A 86 -6.94 4.75 1.66
CA PHE A 86 -8.16 5.55 1.81
C PHE A 86 -9.39 4.64 1.69
N VAL A 87 -10.13 4.51 2.79
CA VAL A 87 -11.39 3.76 2.82
C VAL A 87 -12.49 4.54 2.11
N LYS A 88 -12.52 5.86 2.37
CA LYS A 88 -13.41 6.86 1.80
C LYS A 88 -12.83 8.25 2.12
N PRO A 89 -13.32 9.35 1.51
CA PRO A 89 -12.86 10.69 1.85
C PRO A 89 -12.85 10.95 3.35
N GLY A 90 -11.69 11.39 3.87
CA GLY A 90 -11.47 11.65 5.30
C GLY A 90 -11.26 10.42 6.19
N VAL A 91 -11.24 9.18 5.67
CA VAL A 91 -11.03 7.96 6.47
C VAL A 91 -9.91 7.10 5.87
N VAL A 92 -8.91 6.78 6.70
CA VAL A 92 -7.72 6.03 6.30
C VAL A 92 -7.59 4.78 7.17
N ALA A 93 -7.39 3.62 6.54
CA ALA A 93 -6.90 2.44 7.22
C ALA A 93 -5.36 2.47 7.26
N LEU A 94 -4.75 2.17 8.39
CA LEU A 94 -3.29 2.16 8.59
C LEU A 94 -2.84 0.82 9.16
N ALA A 95 -1.81 0.21 8.59
CA ALA A 95 -1.21 -1.01 9.12
C ALA A 95 -0.61 -0.75 10.50
N TRP A 96 -0.93 -1.61 11.47
CA TRP A 96 -0.66 -1.35 12.87
C TRP A 96 -0.22 -2.61 13.62
N THR A 97 0.64 -2.45 14.62
CA THR A 97 0.93 -3.46 15.65
C THR A 97 0.99 -2.75 17.00
N ASP A 98 0.59 -3.42 18.08
CA ASP A 98 0.79 -2.94 19.45
C ASP A 98 2.11 -3.47 20.06
N ASP A 99 2.83 -4.35 19.36
CA ASP A 99 4.11 -4.90 19.83
C ASP A 99 5.24 -3.90 19.62
N GLU A 100 5.64 -3.20 20.70
CA GLU A 100 6.70 -2.19 20.65
C GLU A 100 8.09 -2.75 20.29
N ASN A 101 8.28 -4.08 20.36
CA ASN A 101 9.52 -4.73 19.97
C ASN A 101 9.56 -5.06 18.48
N ASP A 102 8.42 -5.05 17.79
CA ASP A 102 8.38 -5.21 16.34
C ASP A 102 8.91 -3.93 15.67
N PRO A 103 9.88 -4.01 14.74
CA PRO A 103 10.36 -2.85 13.98
C PRO A 103 9.24 -2.04 13.30
N GLN A 104 8.13 -2.70 12.94
CA GLN A 104 6.96 -2.05 12.35
C GLN A 104 6.30 -1.04 13.30
N TYR A 105 6.35 -1.25 14.62
CA TYR A 105 5.65 -0.37 15.58
C TYR A 105 6.08 1.08 15.45
N LYS A 106 7.38 1.34 15.40
CA LYS A 106 7.92 2.70 15.28
C LYS A 106 7.47 3.38 14.00
N ILE A 107 7.47 2.64 12.89
CA ILE A 107 7.04 3.14 11.57
C ILE A 107 5.53 3.46 11.59
N SER A 108 4.72 2.50 12.03
CA SER A 108 3.26 2.68 12.14
C SER A 108 2.89 3.82 13.07
N LYS A 109 3.59 3.98 14.19
CA LYS A 109 3.38 5.06 15.15
C LYS A 109 3.67 6.44 14.55
N GLU A 110 4.81 6.60 13.88
CA GLU A 110 5.15 7.86 13.22
C GLU A 110 4.14 8.22 12.12
N ASN A 111 3.75 7.24 11.31
CA ASN A 111 2.72 7.44 10.28
C ASN A 111 1.35 7.76 10.87
N LEU A 112 0.98 7.15 12.01
CA LEU A 112 -0.24 7.49 12.73
C LEU A 112 -0.22 8.95 13.19
N GLU A 113 0.88 9.40 13.81
CA GLU A 113 1.03 10.78 14.26
C GLU A 113 0.92 11.78 13.09
N ILE A 114 1.47 11.45 11.92
CA ILE A 114 1.33 12.27 10.71
C ILE A 114 -0.14 12.35 10.27
N LEU A 115 -0.82 11.21 10.14
CA LEU A 115 -2.21 11.15 9.69
C LEU A 115 -3.17 11.84 10.69
N GLU A 116 -2.96 11.63 11.99
CA GLU A 116 -3.74 12.26 13.06
C GLU A 116 -3.47 13.76 13.17
N ASN A 117 -2.36 14.29 12.64
CA ASN A 117 -2.09 15.73 12.59
C ASN A 117 -2.46 16.36 11.24
N ALA A 118 -2.63 15.57 10.19
CA ALA A 118 -3.03 16.04 8.88
C ALA A 118 -4.52 16.44 8.80
N THR A 119 -4.83 17.13 7.70
CA THR A 119 -6.17 17.28 7.14
C THR A 119 -6.12 16.92 5.66
N ASP A 120 -7.25 16.58 5.06
CA ASP A 120 -7.31 16.37 3.61
C ASP A 120 -7.46 17.68 2.82
N ALA A 121 -7.56 17.61 1.49
CA ALA A 121 -7.71 18.76 0.61
C ALA A 121 -8.97 19.60 0.92
N LYS A 122 -10.03 18.97 1.46
CA LYS A 122 -11.27 19.64 1.85
C LYS A 122 -11.25 20.11 3.31
N GLY A 123 -10.09 20.06 3.96
CA GLY A 123 -9.90 20.53 5.33
C GLY A 123 -10.46 19.59 6.40
N ARG A 124 -10.90 18.37 6.04
CA ARG A 124 -11.41 17.41 7.02
C ARG A 124 -10.25 16.82 7.80
N LYS A 125 -10.48 16.59 9.10
CA LYS A 125 -9.57 15.81 9.92
C LYS A 125 -9.67 14.34 9.52
N LEU A 126 -8.53 13.67 9.35
CA LEU A 126 -8.53 12.25 9.02
C LEU A 126 -8.96 11.41 10.22
N LYS A 127 -9.93 10.51 10.00
CA LYS A 127 -10.19 9.39 10.91
C LYS A 127 -9.27 8.24 10.51
N VAL A 128 -8.35 7.87 11.40
CA VAL A 128 -7.44 6.74 11.17
C VAL A 128 -7.99 5.50 11.86
N VAL A 129 -8.11 4.40 11.10
CA VAL A 129 -8.51 3.08 11.60
C VAL A 129 -7.32 2.15 11.53
N LYS A 130 -6.93 1.62 12.67
CA LYS A 130 -5.79 0.69 12.79
C LYS A 130 -6.19 -0.69 12.27
N MET A 131 -5.48 -1.18 11.27
CA MET A 131 -5.61 -2.55 10.77
C MET A 131 -4.39 -3.36 11.19
N TYR A 132 -4.63 -4.35 12.05
CA TYR A 132 -3.56 -5.09 12.71
C TYR A 132 -2.84 -6.02 11.76
N VAL A 133 -1.53 -5.86 11.59
CA VAL A 133 -0.69 -6.75 10.77
C VAL A 133 -0.63 -8.16 11.38
N PRO A 134 -0.41 -9.22 10.59
CA PRO A 134 -0.18 -10.56 11.15
C PRO A 134 1.11 -10.59 11.98
N LYS A 135 1.32 -11.69 12.71
CA LYS A 135 2.67 -11.98 13.22
C LYS A 135 3.69 -12.02 12.07
N PRO A 136 4.99 -11.75 12.33
CA PRO A 136 6.01 -11.83 11.31
C PRO A 136 5.92 -13.13 10.49
N VAL A 137 5.67 -12.99 9.19
CA VAL A 137 5.60 -14.11 8.25
C VAL A 137 6.99 -14.32 7.68
N LEU A 138 7.57 -15.50 7.87
CA LEU A 138 8.92 -15.82 7.42
C LEU A 138 8.89 -16.80 6.25
N ILE A 139 9.87 -16.67 5.35
CA ILE A 139 10.14 -17.64 4.29
C ILE A 139 10.65 -18.94 4.92
N THR A 140 10.04 -20.06 4.56
CA THR A 140 10.49 -21.39 4.96
C THR A 140 11.60 -21.89 4.04
N LYS A 141 12.36 -22.89 4.50
CA LYS A 141 13.38 -23.55 3.68
C LYS A 141 12.83 -24.06 2.34
N ALA A 142 11.69 -24.75 2.36
CA ALA A 142 11.10 -25.33 1.16
C ALA A 142 10.68 -24.28 0.13
N GLU A 143 10.22 -23.11 0.59
CA GLU A 143 9.87 -21.98 -0.29
C GLU A 143 11.12 -21.32 -0.87
N SER A 144 12.18 -21.19 -0.08
CA SER A 144 13.47 -20.66 -0.54
C SER A 144 14.11 -21.56 -1.60
N GLU A 145 14.12 -22.89 -1.38
CA GLU A 145 14.70 -23.86 -2.31
C GLU A 145 13.92 -24.01 -3.64
N GLY A 146 12.68 -23.52 -3.69
CA GLY A 146 11.84 -23.54 -4.88
C GLY A 146 12.07 -22.39 -5.86
N VAL A 147 12.99 -21.47 -5.57
CA VAL A 147 13.24 -20.26 -6.36
C VAL A 147 14.64 -20.32 -6.98
N ASP A 148 14.71 -20.17 -8.30
CA ASP A 148 15.98 -20.10 -9.04
C ASP A 148 16.73 -18.81 -8.69
N ALA A 149 17.95 -18.94 -8.18
CA ALA A 149 18.81 -17.79 -7.92
C ALA A 149 19.45 -17.28 -9.22
N VAL A 150 19.16 -16.03 -9.58
CA VAL A 150 19.69 -15.37 -10.78
C VAL A 150 20.35 -14.05 -10.39
N ASP A 151 21.57 -13.82 -10.87
CA ASP A 151 22.30 -12.57 -10.64
C ASP A 151 21.47 -11.36 -11.08
N GLY A 152 21.33 -10.36 -10.20
CA GLY A 152 20.52 -9.16 -10.43
C GLY A 152 19.05 -9.28 -9.99
N THR A 153 18.62 -10.43 -9.46
CA THR A 153 17.30 -10.60 -8.83
C THR A 153 17.41 -10.57 -7.31
N LEU A 154 16.33 -10.19 -6.62
CA LEU A 154 16.27 -10.28 -5.16
C LEU A 154 16.17 -11.77 -4.73
N PRO A 155 17.08 -12.27 -3.89
CA PRO A 155 17.03 -13.65 -3.43
C PRO A 155 15.82 -13.87 -2.50
N ARG A 156 15.40 -15.13 -2.40
CA ARG A 156 14.42 -15.60 -1.42
C ARG A 156 15.13 -16.50 -0.42
N THR A 157 15.49 -15.97 0.73
CA THR A 157 16.30 -16.71 1.73
C THR A 157 15.41 -17.21 2.86
N GLU A 158 15.65 -18.44 3.33
CA GLU A 158 15.03 -18.96 4.55
C GLU A 158 15.17 -17.98 5.73
N GLY A 159 14.06 -17.74 6.43
CA GLY A 159 14.01 -16.87 7.61
C GLY A 159 13.84 -15.38 7.31
N GLU A 160 13.88 -14.96 6.04
CA GLU A 160 13.55 -13.58 5.67
C GLU A 160 12.08 -13.27 6.01
N ARG A 161 11.86 -12.09 6.58
CA ARG A 161 10.52 -11.59 6.89
C ARG A 161 9.88 -11.00 5.65
N LEU A 162 8.67 -11.45 5.35
CA LEU A 162 7.84 -10.93 4.27
C LEU A 162 7.06 -9.70 4.73
N ALA A 163 6.81 -8.77 3.80
CA ALA A 163 6.06 -7.54 4.01
C ALA A 163 4.53 -7.79 4.05
N ALA A 164 4.08 -8.69 4.94
CA ALA A 164 2.68 -9.09 5.07
C ALA A 164 1.84 -7.99 5.72
N SER A 165 0.81 -7.53 5.02
CA SER A 165 -0.14 -6.54 5.53
C SER A 165 -1.54 -6.79 4.95
N TYR A 166 -2.57 -6.64 5.79
CA TYR A 166 -3.95 -6.69 5.33
C TYR A 166 -4.37 -5.42 4.59
N ILE A 167 -3.55 -4.36 4.59
CA ILE A 167 -3.81 -3.12 3.83
C ILE A 167 -3.76 -3.35 2.32
N ASN A 168 -3.02 -4.36 1.87
CA ASN A 168 -2.87 -4.69 0.46
C ASN A 168 -4.09 -5.45 -0.11
N TYR A 169 -5.28 -4.94 0.17
CA TYR A 169 -6.57 -5.44 -0.30
C TYR A 169 -7.06 -4.68 -1.53
N TYR A 170 -7.95 -5.30 -2.31
CA TYR A 170 -8.58 -4.69 -3.47
C TYR A 170 -10.04 -4.32 -3.19
N THR A 171 -10.42 -3.10 -3.56
CA THR A 171 -11.77 -2.54 -3.39
C THR A 171 -12.56 -2.63 -4.70
N ALA A 172 -13.28 -3.72 -4.90
CA ALA A 172 -14.18 -3.93 -6.04
C ALA A 172 -15.56 -3.29 -5.80
N ASN A 173 -16.34 -3.03 -6.86
CA ASN A 173 -17.63 -2.32 -6.78
C ASN A 173 -18.56 -2.79 -5.64
N GLY A 174 -18.72 -4.10 -5.45
CA GLY A 174 -19.58 -4.69 -4.41
C GLY A 174 -18.84 -5.52 -3.36
N GLY A 175 -17.50 -5.51 -3.37
CA GLY A 175 -16.73 -6.42 -2.54
C GLY A 175 -15.33 -5.91 -2.20
N ILE A 176 -14.77 -6.45 -1.12
CA ILE A 176 -13.40 -6.27 -0.69
C ILE A 176 -12.71 -7.62 -0.76
N VAL A 177 -11.62 -7.71 -1.52
CA VAL A 177 -10.79 -8.92 -1.59
C VAL A 177 -9.51 -8.66 -0.82
N PHE A 178 -9.33 -9.33 0.32
CA PHE A 178 -8.21 -9.09 1.23
C PHE A 178 -7.39 -10.37 1.48
N PRO A 179 -6.11 -10.24 1.85
CA PRO A 179 -5.25 -11.41 2.00
C PRO A 179 -5.50 -12.16 3.30
N LEU A 180 -5.34 -13.47 3.25
CA LEU A 180 -5.27 -14.34 4.42
C LEU A 180 -3.85 -14.89 4.56
N PHE A 181 -3.32 -14.85 5.78
CA PHE A 181 -1.97 -15.29 6.13
C PHE A 181 -1.94 -16.52 7.03
N ASN A 182 -3.10 -17.12 7.34
CA ASN A 182 -3.23 -18.21 8.32
C ASN A 182 -2.76 -17.77 9.72
N ASP A 183 -3.15 -16.55 10.09
CA ASP A 183 -2.80 -15.88 11.35
C ASP A 183 -4.09 -15.45 12.09
N PRO A 184 -4.12 -15.43 13.43
CA PRO A 184 -5.30 -14.97 14.16
C PRO A 184 -5.79 -13.55 13.80
N MET A 185 -4.93 -12.70 13.24
CA MET A 185 -5.31 -11.39 12.74
C MET A 185 -6.15 -11.44 11.47
N ASP A 186 -6.26 -12.58 10.77
CA ASP A 186 -7.11 -12.76 9.60
C ASP A 186 -8.57 -12.40 9.93
N GLU A 187 -9.10 -12.93 11.04
CA GLU A 187 -10.47 -12.67 11.49
C GLU A 187 -10.66 -11.23 11.99
N LYS A 188 -9.63 -10.66 12.62
CA LYS A 188 -9.66 -9.27 13.08
C LYS A 188 -9.68 -8.31 11.88
N ALA A 189 -8.84 -8.54 10.88
CA ALA A 189 -8.81 -7.78 9.64
C ALA A 189 -10.15 -7.86 8.91
N LYS A 190 -10.73 -9.07 8.81
CA LYS A 190 -12.07 -9.26 8.24
C LYS A 190 -13.14 -8.47 8.97
N ALA A 191 -13.14 -8.48 10.30
CA ALA A 191 -14.09 -7.71 11.11
C ALA A 191 -13.93 -6.20 10.89
N THR A 192 -12.69 -5.69 10.92
CA THR A 192 -12.39 -4.28 10.64
C THR A 192 -12.84 -3.87 9.23
N LEU A 193 -12.56 -4.68 8.20
CA LEU A 193 -13.00 -4.39 6.84
C LEU A 193 -14.53 -4.39 6.71
N LYS A 194 -15.25 -5.28 7.41
CA LYS A 194 -16.72 -5.26 7.43
C LYS A 194 -17.29 -3.99 8.07
N GLU A 195 -16.65 -3.48 9.11
CA GLU A 195 -17.04 -2.20 9.73
C GLU A 195 -16.76 -1.01 8.82
N LEU A 196 -15.64 -1.05 8.09
CA LEU A 196 -15.24 0.00 7.15
C LEU A 196 -16.12 0.02 5.89
N TYR A 197 -16.58 -1.16 5.44
CA TYR A 197 -17.34 -1.37 4.21
C TYR A 197 -18.64 -2.15 4.46
N PRO A 198 -19.62 -1.57 5.18
CA PRO A 198 -20.84 -2.29 5.59
C PRO A 198 -21.69 -2.77 4.41
N ASP A 199 -21.61 -2.08 3.27
CA ASP A 199 -22.40 -2.38 2.06
C ASP A 199 -21.65 -3.28 1.07
N ARG A 200 -20.49 -3.84 1.44
CA ARG A 200 -19.66 -4.69 0.57
C ARG A 200 -19.44 -6.07 1.17
N GLU A 201 -19.35 -7.07 0.29
CA GLU A 201 -18.95 -8.41 0.69
C GLU A 201 -17.43 -8.44 0.96
N VAL A 202 -17.02 -8.92 2.15
CA VAL A 202 -15.60 -9.02 2.52
C VAL A 202 -15.12 -10.47 2.35
N ILE A 203 -14.28 -10.69 1.34
CA ILE A 203 -13.80 -11.99 0.87
C ILE A 203 -12.31 -12.11 1.16
N GLY A 204 -11.95 -13.08 1.99
CA GLY A 204 -10.55 -13.41 2.29
C GLY A 204 -10.03 -14.47 1.31
N VAL A 205 -8.82 -14.27 0.80
CA VAL A 205 -8.15 -15.20 -0.12
C VAL A 205 -6.79 -15.59 0.46
N PRO A 206 -6.46 -16.89 0.59
CA PRO A 206 -5.10 -17.33 0.92
C PRO A 206 -4.09 -16.71 -0.05
N ALA A 207 -3.17 -15.91 0.46
CA ALA A 207 -2.30 -15.07 -0.37
C ALA A 207 -0.81 -15.26 -0.09
N ARG A 208 -0.44 -16.34 0.59
CA ARG A 208 0.96 -16.68 0.91
C ARG A 208 1.83 -16.76 -0.36
N GLU A 209 1.32 -17.39 -1.41
CA GLU A 209 2.06 -17.56 -2.67
C GLU A 209 2.36 -16.23 -3.38
N ILE A 210 1.42 -15.28 -3.32
CA ILE A 210 1.63 -13.94 -3.88
C ILE A 210 2.63 -13.16 -3.01
N LEU A 211 2.49 -13.29 -1.68
CA LEU A 211 3.37 -12.65 -0.71
C LEU A 211 4.83 -13.07 -0.86
N LEU A 212 5.11 -14.35 -1.16
CA LEU A 212 6.45 -14.83 -1.46
C LEU A 212 7.07 -14.15 -2.69
N GLY A 213 6.24 -13.60 -3.59
CA GLY A 213 6.68 -12.81 -4.74
C GLY A 213 6.98 -11.35 -4.44
N GLY A 214 6.71 -10.86 -3.22
CA GLY A 214 7.03 -9.48 -2.80
C GLY A 214 5.84 -8.51 -2.77
N GLY A 215 4.60 -8.99 -2.93
CA GLY A 215 3.40 -8.14 -2.91
C GLY A 215 2.13 -8.90 -2.52
N ASN A 216 0.95 -8.32 -2.71
CA ASN A 216 -0.30 -9.03 -2.47
C ASN A 216 -1.42 -8.64 -3.45
N ILE A 217 -2.68 -8.91 -3.10
CA ILE A 217 -3.86 -8.74 -3.94
C ILE A 217 -3.90 -7.37 -4.61
N HIS A 218 -3.65 -6.28 -3.87
CA HIS A 218 -3.64 -4.94 -4.47
C HIS A 218 -2.56 -4.83 -5.55
N CYS A 219 -1.33 -5.29 -5.27
CA CYS A 219 -0.19 -5.19 -6.18
C CYS A 219 -0.38 -5.91 -7.52
N ILE A 220 -1.24 -6.92 -7.59
CA ILE A 220 -1.51 -7.70 -8.81
C ILE A 220 -2.81 -7.28 -9.52
N THR A 221 -3.42 -6.17 -9.10
CA THR A 221 -4.68 -5.66 -9.67
C THR A 221 -4.56 -4.21 -10.13
N GLN A 222 -5.38 -3.84 -11.11
CA GLN A 222 -5.51 -2.46 -11.57
C GLN A 222 -6.98 -2.20 -11.95
N GLN A 223 -7.65 -1.30 -11.22
CA GLN A 223 -9.03 -0.94 -11.52
C GLN A 223 -9.15 -0.06 -12.76
N VAL A 224 -10.23 -0.26 -13.52
CA VAL A 224 -10.71 0.67 -14.54
C VAL A 224 -12.03 1.27 -14.05
N PRO A 225 -12.05 2.57 -13.71
CA PRO A 225 -13.28 3.25 -13.28
C PRO A 225 -14.37 3.22 -14.36
N LYS A 226 -15.64 3.26 -13.94
CA LYS A 226 -16.75 3.48 -14.87
C LYS A 226 -16.68 4.90 -15.43
N LYS A 227 -17.05 5.04 -16.71
CA LYS A 227 -17.22 6.34 -17.39
C LYS A 227 -18.43 7.10 -16.85
#